data_AF-A0A1J1HBJ3-F1
#
_entry.id   AF-A0A1J1HBJ3-F1
#
_cell.length_a   1.000
_cell.length_b   1.000
_cell.length_c   1.000
_cell.angle_alpha   90.00
_cell.angle_beta   90.00
_cell.angle_gamma   90.00
#
_symmetry.space_group_name_H-M   'P 1'
#
loop_
_entity.id
_entity.type
_entity.pdbx_description
1 polymer ?
#
loop_
_entity_poly.entity_id
_entity_poly.type
_entity_poly.pdbx_seq_one_letter_code
_entity_poly.pdbx_strand_id
1 'polypeptide(L)'
;MCIHRIPGLHEKLHRFIFRRKISGPSPLYKTPLRHIWAIFFYIDIFILYIYVFSFFFSILIRHECFEIFPIIFLTAVNLVSSLFIDFLFLLIKDEEVVSEDEIILSTFFTILFCIIKIIINVYIFYYSLNNFGKIFDSRDNDIKVRCHTSITKGILLNFIVIIAFSFIETYIESILAFFSIVHFKSQVQKYEMII
;
A
#
# COMPACT_ATOMS: atom_id res chain seq x y z
N MET A 1 21.36 -2.43 -0.11
CA MET A 1 21.43 -3.43 -1.21
C MET A 1 20.43 -2.99 -2.26
N CYS A 2 20.90 -2.56 -3.45
CA CYS A 2 20.01 -2.05 -4.48
C CYS A 2 19.18 -3.19 -5.09
N ILE A 3 17.86 -3.07 -5.02
CA ILE A 3 16.86 -3.93 -5.71
C ILE A 3 17.02 -3.88 -7.25
N HIS A 4 17.92 -3.03 -7.77
CA HIS A 4 18.23 -2.76 -9.18
C HIS A 4 18.84 -3.94 -9.99
N ARG A 5 18.74 -5.19 -9.54
CA ARG A 5 19.40 -6.33 -10.21
C ARG A 5 18.48 -7.52 -10.48
N ILE A 6 17.20 -7.29 -10.76
CA ILE A 6 16.41 -8.26 -11.53
C ILE A 6 16.44 -7.82 -13.00
N PRO A 7 17.45 -8.25 -13.78
CA PRO A 7 17.58 -7.83 -15.17
C PRO A 7 16.33 -8.22 -15.98
N GLY A 8 15.74 -7.24 -16.66
CA GLY A 8 14.65 -7.44 -17.63
C GLY A 8 13.21 -7.37 -17.08
N LEU A 9 12.98 -7.28 -15.76
CA LEU A 9 11.61 -7.10 -15.23
C LEU A 9 11.06 -5.69 -15.55
N HIS A 10 11.89 -4.67 -15.33
CA HIS A 10 11.58 -3.27 -15.67
C HIS A 10 11.24 -3.11 -17.15
N GLU A 11 12.13 -3.54 -18.05
CA GLU A 11 11.91 -3.43 -19.50
C GLU A 11 10.65 -4.14 -19.99
N LYS A 12 10.30 -5.31 -19.42
CA LYS A 12 9.10 -6.05 -19.81
C LYS A 12 7.82 -5.35 -19.36
N LEU A 13 7.75 -4.90 -18.11
CA LEU A 13 6.59 -4.15 -17.59
C LEU A 13 6.43 -2.82 -18.33
N HIS A 14 7.53 -2.11 -18.55
CA HIS A 14 7.52 -0.85 -19.28
C HIS A 14 7.05 -1.04 -20.71
N ARG A 15 7.56 -2.03 -21.45
CA ARG A 15 7.13 -2.29 -22.84
C ARG A 15 5.68 -2.77 -22.93
N PHE A 16 5.16 -3.38 -21.87
CA PHE A 16 3.75 -3.79 -21.78
C PHE A 16 2.82 -2.60 -21.55
N ILE A 17 3.20 -1.67 -20.67
CA ILE A 17 2.36 -0.52 -20.29
C ILE A 17 2.53 0.64 -21.29
N PHE A 18 3.75 0.87 -21.76
CA PHE A 18 4.14 2.02 -22.58
C PHE A 18 4.75 1.54 -23.90
N ARG A 19 3.92 1.56 -24.95
CA ARG A 19 4.34 1.22 -26.32
C ARG A 19 5.01 2.45 -26.93
N ARG A 20 6.35 2.53 -26.87
CA ARG A 20 7.14 3.67 -27.37
C ARG A 20 6.63 4.18 -28.73
N LYS A 21 6.18 5.43 -28.78
CA LYS A 21 6.27 6.29 -29.97
C LYS A 21 7.39 7.29 -29.70
N ILE A 22 8.50 7.13 -30.42
CA ILE A 22 9.63 8.05 -30.38
C ILE A 22 9.21 9.31 -31.15
N SER A 23 9.04 10.44 -30.47
CA SER A 23 9.04 11.75 -31.14
C SER A 23 9.41 12.87 -30.19
N GLY A 24 10.60 13.44 -30.40
CA GLY A 24 10.99 14.78 -29.94
C GLY A 24 11.68 14.87 -28.57
N PRO A 25 12.42 15.97 -28.32
CA PRO A 25 13.06 16.23 -27.04
C PRO A 25 11.97 16.50 -25.99
N SER A 26 11.76 15.55 -25.08
CA SER A 26 10.75 15.65 -24.04
C SER A 26 11.18 16.65 -22.96
N PRO A 27 10.27 17.47 -22.43
CA PRO A 27 10.61 18.40 -21.36
C PRO A 27 11.03 17.62 -20.11
N LEU A 28 12.14 18.02 -19.49
CA LEU A 28 12.66 17.42 -18.26
C LEU A 28 11.80 17.81 -17.05
N TYR A 29 10.65 17.15 -16.87
CA TYR A 29 9.84 17.32 -15.67
C TYR A 29 10.38 16.48 -14.51
N LYS A 30 10.87 17.13 -13.45
CA LYS A 30 11.25 16.45 -12.20
C LYS A 30 10.05 16.37 -11.26
N THR A 31 9.53 15.16 -11.04
CA THR A 31 8.42 14.93 -10.11
C THR A 31 8.91 14.55 -8.70
N PRO A 32 8.44 15.21 -7.63
CA PRO A 32 8.76 14.82 -6.25
C PRO A 32 8.15 13.47 -5.84
N LEU A 33 7.19 12.94 -6.63
CA LEU A 33 6.62 11.60 -6.51
C LEU A 33 7.70 10.52 -6.34
N ARG A 34 8.89 10.71 -6.94
CA ARG A 34 10.00 9.76 -6.86
C ARG A 34 10.35 9.32 -5.45
N HIS A 35 10.47 10.28 -4.55
CA HIS A 35 10.92 10.03 -3.18
C HIS A 35 9.77 9.61 -2.29
N ILE A 36 8.57 10.08 -2.59
CA ILE A 36 7.33 9.76 -1.87
C ILE A 36 7.06 8.25 -1.95
N TRP A 37 7.00 7.67 -3.17
CA TRP A 37 6.78 6.22 -3.34
C TRP A 37 7.88 5.34 -2.74
N ALA A 38 9.13 5.81 -2.77
CA ALA A 38 10.22 5.07 -2.15
C ALA A 38 10.08 5.04 -0.62
N ILE A 39 9.67 6.16 0.00
CA ILE A 39 9.41 6.24 1.44
C ILE A 39 8.30 5.26 1.83
N PHE A 40 7.17 5.27 1.11
CA PHE A 40 6.04 4.38 1.37
C PHE A 40 6.38 2.91 1.19
N PHE A 41 7.12 2.56 0.14
CA PHE A 41 7.63 1.21 -0.05
C PHE A 41 8.46 0.69 1.15
N TYR A 42 9.32 1.53 1.74
CA TYR A 42 10.07 1.15 2.94
C TYR A 42 9.20 1.08 4.21
N ILE A 43 8.19 1.96 4.32
CA ILE A 43 7.20 1.90 5.40
C ILE A 43 6.42 0.58 5.31
N ASP A 44 5.97 0.18 4.13
CA ASP A 44 5.27 -1.09 3.90
C ASP A 44 6.12 -2.30 4.28
N ILE A 45 7.42 -2.30 3.93
CA ILE A 45 8.36 -3.35 4.39
C ILE A 45 8.43 -3.39 5.92
N PHE A 46 8.49 -2.22 6.57
CA PHE A 46 8.58 -2.13 8.03
C PHE A 46 7.32 -2.65 8.71
N ILE A 47 6.13 -2.27 8.23
CA ILE A 47 4.84 -2.77 8.75
C ILE A 47 4.74 -4.28 8.52
N LEU A 48 5.12 -4.77 7.33
CA LEU A 48 5.10 -6.20 7.02
C LEU A 48 6.02 -6.99 7.96
N TYR A 49 7.18 -6.44 8.32
CA TYR A 49 8.09 -7.07 9.28
C TYR A 49 7.44 -7.23 10.67
N ILE A 50 6.80 -6.16 11.18
CA ILE A 50 6.05 -6.21 12.45
C ILE A 50 4.92 -7.23 12.36
N TYR A 51 4.20 -7.26 11.24
CA TYR A 51 3.13 -8.21 10.98
C TYR A 51 3.63 -9.66 11.00
N VAL A 52 4.74 -9.97 10.32
CA VAL A 52 5.31 -11.32 10.27
C VAL A 52 5.66 -11.83 11.66
N PHE A 53 6.29 -10.99 12.50
CA PHE A 53 6.55 -11.34 13.89
C PHE A 53 5.26 -11.62 14.65
N SER A 54 4.27 -10.75 14.53
CA SER A 54 2.95 -10.89 15.16
C SER A 54 2.19 -12.13 14.68
N PHE A 55 2.35 -12.49 13.40
CA PHE A 55 1.77 -13.69 12.79
C PHE A 55 2.35 -14.97 13.38
N PHE A 56 3.66 -15.03 13.63
CA PHE A 56 4.28 -16.18 14.29
C PHE A 56 3.70 -16.43 15.69
N PHE A 57 3.53 -15.39 16.51
CA PHE A 57 2.87 -15.54 17.82
C PHE A 57 1.43 -15.99 17.68
N SER A 58 0.73 -15.51 16.66
CA SER A 58 -0.67 -15.87 16.42
C SER A 58 -0.85 -17.32 16.00
N ILE A 59 0.13 -17.93 15.33
CA ILE A 59 0.11 -19.37 15.02
C ILE A 59 0.15 -20.21 16.30
N LEU A 60 0.96 -19.82 17.29
CA LEU A 60 1.07 -20.54 18.56
C LEU A 60 -0.27 -20.54 19.32
N ILE A 61 -1.03 -19.45 19.21
CA ILE A 61 -2.29 -19.22 19.94
C ILE A 61 -3.52 -19.59 19.09
N ARG A 62 -3.32 -20.06 17.86
CA ARG A 62 -4.40 -20.49 16.95
C ARG A 62 -5.29 -21.58 17.58
N HIS A 63 -4.71 -22.44 18.40
CA HIS A 63 -5.45 -23.47 19.12
C HIS A 63 -6.35 -22.90 20.23
N GLU A 64 -6.03 -21.72 20.75
CA GLU A 64 -6.81 -21.04 21.77
C GLU A 64 -7.99 -20.30 21.14
N CYS A 65 -7.78 -19.47 20.11
CA CYS A 65 -8.85 -18.67 19.51
C CYS A 65 -8.74 -18.63 17.97
N PHE A 66 -9.56 -19.44 17.30
CA PHE A 66 -9.54 -19.57 15.84
C PHE A 66 -10.21 -18.39 15.13
N GLU A 67 -11.13 -17.73 15.82
CA GLU A 67 -11.98 -16.62 15.34
C GLU A 67 -11.17 -15.37 14.95
N ILE A 68 -9.90 -15.29 15.39
CA ILE A 68 -8.96 -14.20 15.05
C ILE A 68 -8.36 -14.40 13.66
N PHE A 69 -8.24 -15.64 13.20
CA PHE A 69 -7.48 -15.99 11.99
C PHE A 69 -8.00 -15.32 10.70
N PRO A 70 -9.32 -15.10 10.50
CA PRO A 70 -9.82 -14.32 9.37
C PRO A 70 -9.29 -12.88 9.34
N ILE A 71 -9.17 -12.22 10.49
CA ILE A 71 -8.64 -10.85 10.61
C ILE A 71 -7.16 -10.84 10.20
N ILE A 72 -6.41 -11.81 10.71
CA ILE A 72 -4.98 -11.97 10.43
C ILE A 72 -4.75 -12.17 8.94
N PHE A 73 -5.49 -13.09 8.32
CA PHE A 73 -5.37 -13.41 6.91
C PHE A 73 -5.69 -12.20 6.02
N LEU A 74 -6.79 -11.50 6.31
CA LEU A 74 -7.20 -10.32 5.56
C LEU A 74 -6.17 -9.18 5.67
N THR A 75 -5.59 -9.01 6.86
CA THR A 75 -4.49 -8.05 7.10
C THR A 75 -3.24 -8.42 6.29
N ALA A 76 -2.90 -9.72 6.20
CA ALA A 76 -1.79 -10.19 5.38
C ALA A 76 -1.98 -9.83 3.91
N VAL A 77 -3.17 -10.14 3.35
CA VAL A 77 -3.49 -9.84 1.96
C VAL A 77 -3.37 -8.35 1.69
N ASN A 78 -3.87 -7.50 2.60
CA ASN A 78 -3.77 -6.06 2.47
C ASN A 78 -2.33 -5.55 2.40
N LEU A 79 -1.49 -5.95 3.37
CA LEU A 79 -0.11 -5.50 3.45
C LEU A 79 0.71 -5.96 2.24
N VAL A 80 0.48 -7.19 1.79
CA VAL A 80 1.15 -7.73 0.60
C VAL A 80 0.68 -6.99 -0.65
N SER A 81 -0.63 -6.75 -0.81
CA SER A 81 -1.16 -5.97 -1.93
C SER A 81 -0.64 -4.54 -1.94
N SER A 82 -0.57 -3.88 -0.79
CA SER A 82 0.02 -2.54 -0.62
C SER A 82 1.47 -2.51 -1.10
N LEU A 83 2.30 -3.42 -0.59
CA LEU A 83 3.71 -3.54 -0.96
C LEU A 83 3.88 -3.72 -2.48
N PHE A 84 3.02 -4.53 -3.11
CA PHE A 84 3.09 -4.76 -4.55
C PHE A 84 2.72 -3.52 -5.38
N ILE A 85 1.74 -2.74 -4.92
CA ILE A 85 1.34 -1.48 -5.58
C ILE A 85 2.52 -0.49 -5.51
N ASP A 86 3.08 -0.28 -4.32
CA ASP A 86 4.20 0.63 -4.10
C ASP A 86 5.45 0.19 -4.88
N PHE A 87 5.72 -1.12 -4.92
CA PHE A 87 6.80 -1.69 -5.72
C PHE A 87 6.61 -1.45 -7.22
N LEU A 88 5.38 -1.55 -7.73
CA LEU A 88 5.08 -1.31 -9.14
C LEU A 88 5.30 0.16 -9.51
N PHE A 89 4.89 1.11 -8.65
CA PHE A 89 5.19 2.53 -8.83
C PHE A 89 6.69 2.86 -8.69
N LEU A 90 7.41 2.13 -7.84
CA LEU A 90 8.85 2.23 -7.75
C LEU A 90 9.53 1.80 -9.06
N LEU A 91 9.04 0.72 -9.69
CA LEU A 91 9.60 0.14 -10.91
C LEU A 91 9.36 0.94 -12.19
N ILE A 92 8.30 1.75 -12.30
CA ILE A 92 7.98 2.43 -13.58
C ILE A 92 8.94 3.59 -13.92
N LYS A 93 9.93 3.90 -13.05
CA LYS A 93 10.48 5.25 -12.95
C LYS A 93 11.96 5.45 -13.34
N ASP A 94 12.59 4.56 -14.11
CA ASP A 94 14.03 4.71 -14.45
C ASP A 94 14.32 5.65 -15.65
N GLU A 95 13.35 6.31 -16.29
CA GLU A 95 13.64 7.33 -17.31
C GLU A 95 13.38 8.76 -16.79
N GLU A 96 14.41 9.62 -16.80
CA GLU A 96 14.36 11.06 -16.45
C GLU A 96 13.52 11.90 -17.43
N VAL A 97 12.89 11.25 -18.41
CA VAL A 97 12.33 11.84 -19.61
C VAL A 97 11.08 11.05 -19.97
N VAL A 98 9.89 11.59 -19.67
CA VAL A 98 8.60 10.90 -19.87
C VAL A 98 7.77 11.68 -20.88
N SER A 99 7.14 11.00 -21.83
CA SER A 99 6.23 11.63 -22.80
C SER A 99 4.91 12.05 -22.14
N GLU A 100 4.20 13.05 -22.68
CA GLU A 100 2.93 13.54 -22.10
C GLU A 100 1.88 12.42 -21.94
N ASP A 101 1.78 11.52 -22.92
CA ASP A 101 0.86 10.37 -22.87
C ASP A 101 1.20 9.40 -21.71
N GLU A 102 2.49 9.13 -21.49
CA GLU A 102 2.97 8.28 -20.40
C GLU A 102 2.69 8.91 -19.03
N ILE A 103 2.79 10.25 -18.93
CA ILE A 103 2.47 10.99 -17.71
C ILE A 103 0.98 10.92 -17.39
N ILE A 104 0.11 11.14 -18.39
CA ILE A 104 -1.34 11.07 -18.20
C ILE A 104 -1.74 9.67 -17.73
N LEU A 105 -1.20 8.63 -18.38
CA LEU A 105 -1.48 7.25 -18.03
C LEU A 105 -0.96 6.89 -16.63
N SER A 106 0.27 7.31 -16.29
CA SER A 106 0.86 7.10 -14.95
C SER A 106 0.05 7.80 -13.87
N THR A 107 -0.42 9.02 -14.12
CA THR A 107 -1.24 9.80 -13.18
C THR A 107 -2.61 9.15 -12.98
N PHE A 108 -3.23 8.66 -14.05
CA PHE A 108 -4.49 7.93 -13.99
C PHE A 108 -4.37 6.64 -13.17
N PHE A 109 -3.34 5.81 -13.44
CA PHE A 109 -3.07 4.61 -12.65
C PHE A 109 -2.80 4.94 -11.19
N THR A 110 -2.02 5.99 -10.91
CA THR A 110 -1.77 6.47 -9.54
C THR A 110 -3.06 6.74 -8.80
N ILE A 111 -3.96 7.55 -9.37
CA ILE A 111 -5.25 7.88 -8.76
C ILE A 111 -6.10 6.61 -8.55
N LEU A 112 -6.18 5.74 -9.56
CA LEU A 112 -6.96 4.51 -9.49
C LEU A 112 -6.47 3.59 -8.36
N PHE A 113 -5.16 3.34 -8.29
CA PHE A 113 -4.58 2.47 -7.27
C PHE A 113 -4.71 3.08 -5.87
N CYS A 114 -4.54 4.40 -5.70
CA CYS A 114 -4.80 5.06 -4.40
C CYS A 114 -6.26 4.87 -3.96
N ILE A 115 -7.24 5.06 -4.86
CA ILE A 115 -8.67 4.85 -4.53
C ILE A 115 -8.93 3.41 -4.11
N ILE A 116 -8.39 2.44 -4.84
CA ILE A 116 -8.52 1.01 -4.51
C ILE A 116 -7.89 0.73 -3.13
N LYS A 117 -6.67 1.24 -2.87
CA LYS A 117 -5.95 1.08 -1.59
C LYS A 117 -6.76 1.68 -0.43
N ILE A 118 -7.37 2.86 -0.59
CA ILE A 118 -8.27 3.46 0.42
C ILE A 118 -9.47 2.55 0.68
N ILE A 119 -10.20 2.13 -0.37
CA ILE A 119 -11.43 1.33 -0.22
C ILE A 119 -11.12 0.01 0.51
N ILE A 120 -10.04 -0.67 0.12
CA ILE A 120 -9.61 -1.93 0.75
C ILE A 120 -9.28 -1.68 2.22
N ASN A 121 -8.45 -0.69 2.54
CA ASN A 121 -8.08 -0.40 3.93
C ASN A 121 -9.29 -0.05 4.81
N VAL A 122 -10.23 0.77 4.31
CA VAL A 122 -11.48 1.09 5.04
C VAL A 122 -12.30 -0.17 5.30
N TYR A 123 -12.47 -1.01 4.28
CA TYR A 123 -13.21 -2.27 4.40
C TYR A 123 -12.59 -3.18 5.44
N ILE A 124 -11.27 -3.35 5.41
CA ILE A 124 -10.53 -4.22 6.33
C ILE A 124 -10.59 -3.70 7.75
N PHE A 125 -10.43 -2.38 7.94
CA PHE A 125 -10.56 -1.76 9.26
C PHE A 125 -11.95 -1.98 9.85
N TYR A 126 -13.00 -1.73 9.06
CA TYR A 126 -14.39 -1.95 9.49
C TYR A 126 -14.68 -3.43 9.78
N TYR A 127 -14.28 -4.34 8.89
CA TYR A 127 -14.45 -5.77 9.06
C TYR A 127 -13.77 -6.27 10.35
N SER A 128 -12.56 -5.78 10.60
CA SER A 128 -11.78 -6.14 11.78
C SER A 128 -12.46 -5.65 13.06
N LEU A 129 -12.90 -4.39 13.12
CA LEU A 129 -13.68 -3.86 14.24
C LEU A 129 -14.94 -4.68 14.52
N ASN A 130 -15.68 -5.06 13.49
CA ASN A 130 -16.90 -5.86 13.66
C ASN A 130 -16.59 -7.26 14.22
N ASN A 131 -15.53 -7.92 13.74
CA ASN A 131 -15.12 -9.21 14.28
C ASN A 131 -14.55 -9.09 15.70
N PHE A 132 -13.83 -8.01 16.02
CA PHE A 132 -13.43 -7.73 17.40
C PHE A 132 -14.64 -7.60 18.31
N GLY A 133 -15.64 -6.79 17.94
CA GLY A 133 -16.89 -6.67 18.69
C GLY A 133 -17.56 -8.02 18.92
N LYS A 134 -17.64 -8.87 17.89
CA LYS A 134 -18.20 -10.23 18.03
C LYS A 134 -17.42 -11.12 19.00
N ILE A 135 -16.09 -11.05 19.02
CA ILE A 135 -15.26 -11.85 19.94
C ILE A 135 -15.43 -11.35 21.38
N PHE A 136 -15.45 -10.03 21.60
CA PHE A 136 -15.57 -9.45 22.93
C PHE A 136 -16.98 -9.61 23.53
N ASP A 137 -18.02 -9.36 22.73
CA ASP A 137 -19.44 -9.39 23.16
C ASP A 137 -20.12 -10.74 22.90
N SER A 138 -19.36 -11.78 22.55
CA SER A 138 -19.92 -13.11 22.31
C SER A 138 -20.68 -13.62 23.54
N ARG A 139 -21.93 -14.06 23.33
CA ARG A 139 -22.73 -14.79 24.33
C ARG A 139 -22.41 -16.29 24.35
N ASP A 140 -21.60 -16.77 23.41
CA ASP A 140 -21.17 -18.15 23.36
C ASP A 140 -20.10 -18.40 24.44
N ASN A 141 -20.43 -19.27 25.39
CA ASN A 141 -19.54 -19.62 26.49
C ASN A 141 -18.23 -20.24 25.99
N ASP A 142 -18.26 -20.98 24.87
CA ASP A 142 -17.05 -21.63 24.36
C ASP A 142 -16.08 -20.63 23.74
N ILE A 143 -16.60 -19.59 23.08
CA ILE A 143 -15.79 -18.47 22.55
C ILE A 143 -15.25 -17.64 23.72
N LYS A 144 -16.06 -17.41 24.75
CA LYS A 144 -15.66 -16.62 25.91
C LYS A 144 -14.54 -17.29 26.69
N VAL A 145 -14.61 -18.60 26.89
CA VAL A 145 -13.55 -19.37 27.58
C VAL A 145 -12.26 -19.40 26.76
N ARG A 146 -12.38 -19.54 25.44
CA ARG A 146 -11.25 -19.67 24.52
C ARG A 146 -10.52 -18.34 24.21
N CYS A 147 -11.28 -17.27 23.98
CA CYS A 147 -10.77 -16.02 23.40
C CYS A 147 -10.61 -14.87 24.40
N HIS A 148 -11.11 -14.94 25.65
CA HIS A 148 -10.94 -13.85 26.63
C HIS A 148 -9.64 -13.92 27.44
N THR A 149 -8.65 -14.71 27.01
CA THR A 149 -7.32 -14.73 27.64
C THR A 149 -6.60 -13.39 27.44
N SER A 150 -5.77 -12.99 28.41
CA SER A 150 -4.98 -11.74 28.32
C SER A 150 -4.06 -11.73 27.10
N ILE A 151 -3.56 -12.91 26.70
CA ILE A 151 -2.68 -13.09 25.56
C ILE A 151 -3.44 -12.83 24.26
N THR A 152 -4.62 -13.43 24.10
CA THR A 152 -5.50 -13.20 22.95
C THR A 152 -5.85 -11.72 22.80
N LYS A 153 -6.22 -11.04 23.90
CA LYS A 153 -6.53 -9.59 23.87
C LYS A 153 -5.32 -8.74 23.43
N GLY A 154 -4.12 -9.10 23.89
CA GLY A 154 -2.89 -8.42 23.47
C GLY A 154 -2.61 -8.57 21.98
N ILE A 155 -2.84 -9.76 21.41
CA ILE A 155 -2.69 -10.01 19.97
C ILE A 155 -3.74 -9.26 19.16
N LEU A 156 -5.00 -9.29 19.59
CA LEU A 156 -6.09 -8.55 18.95
C LEU A 156 -5.77 -7.05 18.90
N LEU A 157 -5.29 -6.48 20.01
CA LEU A 157 -4.85 -5.09 20.08
C LEU A 157 -3.70 -4.81 19.11
N ASN A 158 -2.71 -5.70 19.04
CA ASN A 158 -1.59 -5.55 18.12
C ASN A 158 -2.05 -5.52 16.66
N PHE A 159 -2.98 -6.40 16.25
CA PHE A 159 -3.54 -6.35 14.90
C PHE A 159 -4.39 -5.10 14.64
N ILE A 160 -5.14 -4.60 15.63
CA ILE A 160 -5.83 -3.29 15.51
C ILE A 160 -4.82 -2.19 15.18
N VAL A 161 -3.70 -2.16 15.90
CA VAL A 161 -2.64 -1.16 15.69
C VAL A 161 -2.03 -1.29 14.30
N ILE A 162 -1.71 -2.50 13.83
CA ILE A 162 -1.14 -2.73 12.49
C ILE A 162 -2.10 -2.25 11.40
N ILE A 163 -3.39 -2.58 11.51
CA ILE A 163 -4.40 -2.17 10.52
C ILE A 163 -4.61 -0.65 10.55
N ALA A 164 -4.68 -0.05 11.74
CA ALA A 164 -4.81 1.40 11.89
C ALA A 164 -3.62 2.14 11.29
N PHE A 165 -2.40 1.63 11.48
CA PHE A 165 -1.19 2.22 10.91
C PHE A 165 -1.21 2.15 9.38
N SER A 166 -1.62 1.01 8.82
CA SER A 166 -1.77 0.83 7.35
C SER A 166 -2.80 1.80 6.77
N PHE A 167 -3.93 2.02 7.47
CA PHE A 167 -4.94 2.99 7.06
C PHE A 167 -4.41 4.44 7.07
N ILE A 168 -3.66 4.82 8.10
CA ILE A 168 -3.04 6.15 8.21
C ILE A 168 -1.99 6.36 7.12
N GLU A 169 -1.14 5.35 6.89
CA GLU A 169 -0.14 5.34 5.81
C GLU A 169 -0.79 5.66 4.47
N THR A 170 -1.83 4.92 4.11
CA THR A 170 -2.54 5.07 2.83
C THR A 170 -3.20 6.44 2.70
N TYR A 171 -3.69 7.00 3.81
CA TYR A 171 -4.26 8.34 3.85
C TYR A 171 -3.20 9.41 3.57
N ILE A 172 -2.04 9.34 4.23
CA ILE A 172 -0.93 10.28 4.02
C ILE A 172 -0.40 10.16 2.59
N GLU A 173 -0.23 8.93 2.09
CA GLU A 173 0.19 8.66 0.72
C GLU A 173 -0.75 9.30 -0.30
N SER A 174 -2.06 9.11 -0.12
CA SER A 174 -3.07 9.66 -1.03
C SER A 174 -3.05 11.20 -1.07
N ILE A 175 -2.84 11.84 0.08
CA ILE A 175 -2.68 13.30 0.17
C ILE A 175 -1.42 13.76 -0.58
N LEU A 176 -0.29 13.10 -0.34
CA LEU A 176 0.98 13.45 -0.98
C LEU A 176 0.96 13.21 -2.49
N ALA A 177 0.32 12.12 -2.93
CA ALA A 177 0.08 11.85 -4.34
C ALA A 177 -0.76 12.97 -4.97
N PHE A 178 -1.86 13.39 -4.33
CA PHE A 178 -2.69 14.49 -4.80
C PHE A 178 -1.91 15.81 -4.94
N PHE A 179 -1.17 16.22 -3.90
CA PHE A 179 -0.34 17.42 -3.95
C PHE A 179 0.71 17.36 -5.06
N SER A 180 1.31 16.18 -5.26
CA SER A 180 2.30 16.00 -6.32
C SER A 180 1.71 16.14 -7.72
N ILE A 181 0.49 15.65 -7.93
CA ILE A 181 -0.24 15.81 -9.20
C ILE A 181 -0.57 17.29 -9.45
N VAL A 182 -1.04 18.01 -8.42
CA VAL A 182 -1.33 19.45 -8.52
C VAL A 182 -0.07 20.25 -8.84
N HIS A 183 1.04 19.97 -8.13
CA HIS A 183 2.32 20.62 -8.37
C HIS A 183 2.83 20.33 -9.79
N PHE A 184 2.70 19.08 -10.24
CA PHE A 184 3.07 18.69 -11.58
C PHE A 184 2.27 19.45 -12.65
N LYS A 185 0.95 19.55 -12.50
CA LYS A 185 0.09 20.34 -13.40
C LYS A 185 0.54 21.81 -13.47
N SER A 186 0.93 22.40 -12.35
CA SER A 186 1.46 23.78 -12.32
C SER A 186 2.79 23.92 -13.06
N GLN A 187 3.66 22.91 -13.03
CA GLN A 187 4.91 22.92 -13.79
C GLN A 187 4.67 22.85 -15.30
N VAL A 188 3.76 21.98 -15.76
CA VAL A 188 3.39 21.87 -17.18
C VAL A 188 2.83 23.20 -17.70
N GLN A 189 1.89 23.81 -16.97
CA GLN A 189 1.30 25.10 -17.36
C GLN A 189 2.33 26.24 -17.45
N LYS A 190 3.33 26.25 -16.55
CA LYS A 190 4.43 27.24 -16.63
C LYS A 190 5.31 27.01 -17.86
N TYR A 191 5.55 25.75 -18.24
CA TYR A 191 6.37 25.41 -19.40
C TYR A 191 5.67 25.75 -20.72
N GLU A 192 4.37 25.45 -20.83
CA GLU A 192 3.54 25.85 -21.98
C GLU A 192 3.44 27.38 -22.13
N MET A 193 3.49 28.15 -21.03
CA MET A 193 3.51 29.62 -21.09
C MET A 193 4.88 30.22 -21.49
N ILE A 194 5.97 29.45 -21.42
CA ILE A 194 7.32 29.92 -21.76
C ILE A 194 7.61 29.72 -23.27
N ILE A 195 6.92 28.78 -23.92
CA ILE A 195 6.98 28.50 -25.36
C ILE A 195 6.03 29.45 -26.10
#